data_AF-A0A7J7SQ09-F1
#
_entry.id   AF-A0A7J7SQ09-F1
#
_cell.length_a   1.000
_cell.length_b   1.000
_cell.length_c   1.000
_cell.angle_alpha   90.00
_cell.angle_beta   90.00
_cell.angle_gamma   90.00
#
_symmetry.space_group_name_H-M   'P 1'
#
loop_
_entity.id
_entity.type
_entity.pdbx_description
1 polymer ?
#
loop_
_entity_poly.entity_id
_entity_poly.type
_entity_poly.pdbx_seq_one_letter_code
_entity_poly.pdbx_strand_id
1 'polypeptide(L)'
;MAVIYPFMQGLREAAFPAPGKTVTLKSFIPDSGTEFISLTRPLDSHLEHVDFSSLLRCLSFEQILQLFASAVLERRIIFLAEGLSTLSQCIHAAAALLYPFSWAHTYIPVVPESLLATVCCPTPFMVGVQMRFLQEVLDSPMEEVLLVNLCEGTFLMSVGDEKDILPPKLQDDILESLGQGIDEQQTPEQINEHVSGPFVQFFVKTVGHYASYIRWEANGQGRFQERAFYKALPSKANRRFVKKFVKTQLFSLFIQEAEKSKNPPAGYFQRKIREYEEQKKQKKSKGKPVK
;
A
#
# COMPACT_ATOMS: atom_id res chain seq x y z
N MET A 1 -20.34 0.27 32.94
CA MET A 1 -20.94 -0.76 32.04
C MET A 1 -22.17 -0.26 31.29
N ALA A 2 -23.13 0.44 31.92
CA ALA A 2 -24.37 0.90 31.25
C ALA A 2 -24.21 2.04 30.21
N VAL A 3 -23.05 2.70 30.16
CA VAL A 3 -22.84 3.94 29.39
C VAL A 3 -22.33 3.69 27.96
N ILE A 4 -21.61 2.57 27.75
CA ILE A 4 -21.06 2.18 26.43
C ILE A 4 -22.11 1.46 25.57
N TYR A 5 -23.07 0.79 26.21
CA TYR A 5 -24.06 -0.03 25.52
C TYR A 5 -24.93 0.75 24.53
N PRO A 6 -25.49 1.94 24.86
CA PRO A 6 -26.27 2.73 23.91
C PRO A 6 -25.47 3.16 22.67
N PHE A 7 -24.19 3.51 22.85
CA PHE A 7 -23.31 3.86 21.74
C PHE A 7 -23.03 2.66 20.83
N MET A 8 -22.67 1.51 21.41
CA MET A 8 -22.45 0.25 20.67
C MET A 8 -23.72 -0.22 19.95
N GLN A 9 -24.87 -0.11 20.61
CA GLN A 9 -26.16 -0.44 20.01
C GLN A 9 -26.49 0.49 18.84
N GLY A 10 -26.31 1.81 19.01
CA GLY A 10 -26.50 2.78 17.93
C GLY A 10 -25.57 2.54 16.73
N LEU A 11 -24.29 2.20 16.98
CA LEU A 11 -23.35 1.80 15.94
C LEU A 11 -23.84 0.58 15.16
N ARG A 12 -24.29 -0.47 15.88
CA ARG A 12 -24.74 -1.72 15.29
C ARG A 12 -26.02 -1.56 14.47
N GLU A 13 -26.94 -0.72 14.93
CA GLU A 13 -28.24 -0.50 14.30
C GLU A 13 -28.19 0.52 13.14
N ALA A 14 -27.18 1.39 13.12
CA ALA A 14 -26.98 2.31 12.01
C ALA A 14 -26.63 1.57 10.71
N ALA A 15 -27.22 2.02 9.59
CA ALA A 15 -26.84 1.51 8.28
C ALA A 15 -25.37 1.82 7.98
N PHE A 16 -24.66 0.89 7.35
CA PHE A 16 -23.27 1.09 6.97
C PHE A 16 -23.17 2.28 5.98
N PRO A 17 -22.47 3.38 6.34
CA PRO A 17 -22.46 4.58 5.53
C PRO A 17 -21.81 4.35 4.16
N ALA A 18 -22.35 5.00 3.13
CA ALA A 18 -21.66 5.13 1.84
C ALA A 18 -20.38 6.00 2.01
N PRO A 19 -19.37 5.88 1.13
CA PRO A 19 -18.17 6.71 1.21
C PRO A 19 -18.51 8.21 1.24
N GLY A 20 -17.87 8.95 2.15
CA GLY A 20 -18.12 10.38 2.39
C GLY A 20 -19.40 10.69 3.18
N LYS A 21 -20.17 9.69 3.62
CA LYS A 21 -21.36 9.89 4.45
C LYS A 21 -21.04 9.76 5.93
N THR A 22 -21.76 10.52 6.74
CA THR A 22 -21.62 10.59 8.19
C THR A 22 -22.79 9.89 8.87
N VAL A 23 -22.48 9.07 9.87
CA VAL A 23 -23.45 8.55 10.84
C VAL A 23 -23.29 9.33 12.12
N THR A 24 -24.40 9.84 12.66
CA THR A 24 -24.41 10.55 13.95
C THR A 24 -25.10 9.69 14.99
N LEU A 25 -24.42 9.45 16.09
CA LEU A 25 -24.84 8.54 17.15
C LEU A 25 -25.00 9.29 18.46
N LYS A 26 -26.06 8.97 19.18
CA LYS A 26 -26.28 9.50 20.53
C LYS A 26 -25.51 8.65 21.53
N SER A 27 -24.54 9.26 22.22
CA SER A 27 -23.79 8.62 23.30
C SER A 27 -24.03 9.38 24.60
N PHE A 28 -24.06 8.66 25.73
CA PHE A 28 -23.99 9.30 27.03
C PHE A 28 -22.53 9.22 27.47
N ILE A 29 -21.92 10.34 27.84
CA ILE A 29 -20.55 10.37 28.38
C ILE A 29 -20.66 10.79 29.85
N PRO A 30 -20.07 10.04 30.79
CA PRO A 30 -20.01 10.48 32.18
C PRO A 30 -19.41 11.89 32.24
N ASP A 31 -19.96 12.76 33.09
CA ASP A 31 -19.55 14.16 33.28
C ASP A 31 -19.93 15.16 32.16
N SER A 32 -20.09 14.73 30.91
CA SER A 32 -20.51 15.60 29.78
C SER A 32 -22.00 15.47 29.39
N GLY A 33 -22.68 14.42 29.84
CA GLY A 33 -24.09 14.19 29.51
C GLY A 33 -24.31 13.53 28.15
N THR A 34 -25.39 13.91 27.45
CA THR A 34 -25.71 13.35 26.14
C THR A 34 -24.95 14.10 25.04
N GLU A 35 -24.09 13.40 24.31
CA GLU A 35 -23.36 13.91 23.16
C GLU A 35 -23.73 13.20 21.86
N PHE A 36 -23.50 13.89 20.74
CA PHE A 36 -23.67 13.33 19.40
C PHE A 36 -22.29 13.08 18.77
N ILE A 37 -21.92 11.82 18.64
CA ILE A 37 -20.67 11.40 18.01
C ILE A 37 -20.93 11.23 16.52
N SER A 38 -20.18 11.95 15.68
CA SER A 38 -20.29 11.87 14.22
C SER A 38 -19.12 11.11 13.63
N LEU A 39 -19.41 10.06 12.87
CA LEU A 39 -18.44 9.19 12.23
C LEU A 39 -18.63 9.24 10.72
N THR A 40 -17.61 9.71 10.00
CA THR A 40 -17.67 9.85 8.54
C THR A 40 -16.84 8.76 7.89
N ARG A 41 -17.44 8.01 6.96
CA ARG A 41 -16.69 7.05 6.14
C ARG A 41 -15.78 7.80 5.17
N PRO A 42 -14.47 7.51 5.11
CA PRO A 42 -13.58 8.11 4.11
C PRO A 42 -14.04 7.87 2.67
N LEU A 43 -13.65 8.76 1.75
CA LEU A 43 -13.94 8.61 0.31
C LEU A 43 -13.07 7.54 -0.35
N ASP A 44 -11.85 7.35 0.15
CA ASP A 44 -10.95 6.26 -0.23
C ASP A 44 -10.23 5.72 1.01
N SER A 45 -9.65 4.53 0.87
CA SER A 45 -8.96 3.81 1.94
C SER A 45 -7.43 3.97 1.90
N HIS A 46 -6.90 4.97 1.17
CA HIS A 46 -5.46 5.08 0.88
C HIS A 46 -4.58 5.11 2.14
N LEU A 47 -5.00 5.84 3.17
CA LEU A 47 -4.26 6.05 4.41
C LEU A 47 -5.11 5.73 5.66
N GLU A 48 -6.17 4.94 5.49
CA GLU A 48 -7.06 4.58 6.60
C GLU A 48 -6.36 3.57 7.53
N HIS A 49 -6.22 3.94 8.81
CA HIS A 49 -5.54 3.14 9.84
C HIS A 49 -4.06 2.84 9.57
N VAL A 50 -3.39 3.72 8.84
CA VAL A 50 -1.96 3.60 8.54
C VAL A 50 -1.15 4.48 9.50
N ASP A 51 -0.03 3.95 10.00
CA ASP A 51 0.97 4.74 10.73
C ASP A 51 2.37 4.43 10.18
N PHE A 52 2.82 5.26 9.23
CA PHE A 52 4.15 5.13 8.65
C PHE A 52 5.26 5.50 9.64
N SER A 53 4.96 6.28 10.69
CA SER A 53 5.94 6.63 11.73
C SER A 53 6.48 5.39 12.43
N SER A 54 5.63 4.39 12.65
CA SER A 54 6.05 3.11 13.22
C SER A 54 7.05 2.37 12.32
N LEU A 55 6.82 2.37 11.00
CA LEU A 55 7.74 1.75 10.04
C LEU A 55 9.07 2.50 9.96
N LEU A 56 9.02 3.84 9.95
CA LEU A 56 10.20 4.71 9.90
C LEU A 56 11.09 4.65 11.14
N ARG A 57 10.51 4.36 12.32
CA ARG A 57 11.28 4.12 13.54
C ARG A 57 12.05 2.81 13.50
N CYS A 58 11.57 1.84 12.73
CA CYS A 58 12.12 0.49 12.66
C CYS A 58 13.07 0.27 11.48
N LEU A 59 12.85 0.93 10.34
CA LEU A 59 13.56 0.65 9.08
C LEU A 59 14.09 1.94 8.44
N SER A 60 15.27 1.83 7.82
CA SER A 60 15.80 2.90 6.97
C SER A 60 14.99 3.05 5.67
N PHE A 61 15.12 4.19 4.99
CA PHE A 61 14.46 4.39 3.69
C PHE A 61 14.85 3.34 2.65
N GLU A 62 16.12 2.91 2.64
CA GLU A 62 16.63 1.87 1.75
C GLU A 62 16.00 0.50 2.05
N GLN A 63 15.73 0.22 3.33
CA GLN A 63 15.06 -1.01 3.75
C GLN A 63 13.58 -0.97 3.40
N ILE A 64 12.90 0.15 3.63
CA ILE A 64 11.50 0.35 3.23
C ILE A 64 11.37 0.19 1.70
N LEU A 65 12.34 0.68 0.93
CA LEU A 65 12.35 0.52 -0.52
C LEU A 65 12.53 -0.94 -0.94
N GLN A 66 13.41 -1.70 -0.29
CA GLN A 66 13.60 -3.14 -0.55
C GLN A 66 12.39 -3.98 -0.11
N LEU A 67 11.76 -3.58 1.00
CA LEU A 67 10.50 -4.15 1.47
C LEU A 67 9.39 -3.94 0.44
N PHE A 68 9.24 -2.70 -0.05
CA PHE A 68 8.32 -2.36 -1.12
C PHE A 68 8.63 -3.16 -2.39
N ALA A 69 9.90 -3.29 -2.78
CA ALA A 69 10.31 -4.08 -3.94
C ALA A 69 9.89 -5.56 -3.84
N SER A 70 9.99 -6.15 -2.65
CA SER A 70 9.53 -7.50 -2.37
C SER A 70 8.00 -7.61 -2.39
N ALA A 71 7.32 -6.62 -1.82
CA ALA A 71 5.86 -6.60 -1.76
C ALA A 71 5.23 -6.43 -3.16
N VAL A 72 5.78 -5.57 -4.03
CA VAL A 72 5.24 -5.42 -5.39
C VAL A 72 5.42 -6.66 -6.26
N LEU A 73 6.33 -7.57 -5.91
CA LEU A 73 6.47 -8.87 -6.58
C LEU A 73 5.76 -10.01 -5.84
N GLU A 74 4.94 -9.69 -4.83
CA GLU A 74 4.19 -10.68 -4.04
C GLU A 74 5.11 -11.74 -3.43
N ARG A 75 6.19 -11.32 -2.78
CA ARG A 75 7.06 -12.25 -2.05
C ARG A 75 6.46 -12.70 -0.73
N ARG A 76 7.06 -13.75 -0.17
CA ARG A 76 6.83 -14.16 1.22
C ARG A 76 7.60 -13.21 2.14
N ILE A 77 6.89 -12.46 2.98
CA ILE A 77 7.47 -11.45 3.85
C ILE A 77 7.06 -11.75 5.28
N ILE A 78 8.05 -11.93 6.16
CA ILE A 78 7.86 -12.12 7.59
C ILE A 78 8.46 -10.92 8.31
N PHE A 79 7.66 -10.29 9.17
CA PHE A 79 8.12 -9.25 10.08
C PHE A 79 8.28 -9.83 11.48
N LEU A 80 9.34 -9.42 12.16
CA LEU A 80 9.63 -9.80 13.53
C LEU A 80 9.68 -8.55 14.41
N ALA A 81 8.95 -8.56 15.51
CA ALA A 81 9.03 -7.54 16.55
C ALA A 81 8.68 -8.11 17.92
N GLU A 82 9.11 -7.44 18.98
CA GLU A 82 8.69 -7.77 20.36
C GLU A 82 7.25 -7.31 20.63
N GLY A 83 6.93 -6.07 20.24
CA GLY A 83 5.64 -5.43 20.49
C GLY A 83 4.60 -5.73 19.40
N LEU A 84 3.41 -6.17 19.80
CA LEU A 84 2.28 -6.41 18.89
C LEU A 84 1.82 -5.14 18.16
N SER A 85 1.90 -3.97 18.83
CA SER A 85 1.58 -2.68 18.22
C SER A 85 2.53 -2.39 17.05
N THR A 86 3.84 -2.39 17.31
CA THR A 86 4.87 -2.17 16.27
C THR A 86 4.70 -3.15 15.12
N LEU A 87 4.50 -4.42 15.42
CA LEU A 87 4.34 -5.47 14.42
C LEU A 87 3.13 -5.19 13.51
N SER A 88 1.95 -5.01 14.09
CA SER A 88 0.73 -4.78 13.33
C SER A 88 0.81 -3.48 12.53
N GLN A 89 1.26 -2.38 13.15
CA GLN A 89 1.38 -1.06 12.51
C GLN A 89 2.36 -1.09 11.33
N CYS A 90 3.54 -1.71 11.49
CA CYS A 90 4.53 -1.80 10.41
C CYS A 90 4.00 -2.61 9.20
N ILE A 91 3.25 -3.68 9.45
CA ILE A 91 2.69 -4.52 8.39
C ILE A 91 1.56 -3.78 7.64
N HIS A 92 0.70 -3.07 8.36
CA HIS A 92 -0.30 -2.19 7.75
C HIS A 92 0.34 -1.08 6.91
N ALA A 93 1.39 -0.45 7.43
CA ALA A 93 2.17 0.55 6.70
C ALA A 93 2.82 -0.03 5.45
N ALA A 94 3.47 -1.19 5.54
CA ALA A 94 4.09 -1.87 4.40
C ALA A 94 3.06 -2.21 3.30
N ALA A 95 1.87 -2.69 3.67
CA ALA A 95 0.79 -2.93 2.73
C ALA A 95 0.27 -1.63 2.08
N ALA A 96 0.20 -0.53 2.84
CA ALA A 96 -0.26 0.77 2.35
C ALA A 96 0.67 1.38 1.27
N LEU A 97 1.97 1.04 1.27
CA LEU A 97 2.90 1.42 0.21
C LEU A 97 2.47 0.91 -1.18
N LEU A 98 1.64 -0.12 -1.23
CA LEU A 98 1.17 -0.72 -2.49
C LEU A 98 0.02 0.06 -3.14
N TYR A 99 -0.54 1.08 -2.49
CA TYR A 99 -1.64 1.86 -3.06
C TYR A 99 -1.30 2.38 -4.47
N PRO A 100 -2.17 2.21 -5.49
CA PRO A 100 -3.60 1.87 -5.41
C PRO A 100 -3.92 0.37 -5.39
N PHE A 101 -2.92 -0.50 -5.32
CA PHE A 101 -3.09 -1.94 -5.27
C PHE A 101 -3.35 -2.39 -3.83
N SER A 102 -4.07 -3.49 -3.69
CA SER A 102 -4.34 -4.11 -2.40
C SER A 102 -3.72 -5.50 -2.36
N TRP A 103 -2.99 -5.81 -1.28
CA TRP A 103 -2.41 -7.13 -1.08
C TRP A 103 -3.46 -8.23 -1.26
N ALA A 104 -3.16 -9.20 -2.13
CA ALA A 104 -4.14 -10.17 -2.61
C ALA A 104 -4.03 -11.55 -1.93
N HIS A 105 -3.00 -11.75 -1.12
CA HIS A 105 -2.63 -13.05 -0.56
C HIS A 105 -2.81 -13.08 0.96
N THR A 106 -2.34 -14.16 1.60
CA THR A 106 -2.38 -14.31 3.07
C THR A 106 -1.75 -13.09 3.74
N TYR A 107 -2.52 -12.48 4.64
CA TYR A 107 -2.17 -11.26 5.36
C TYR A 107 -2.53 -11.43 6.83
N ILE A 108 -1.52 -11.58 7.69
CA ILE A 108 -1.72 -11.82 9.13
C ILE A 108 -0.79 -10.89 9.91
N PRO A 109 -1.24 -9.68 10.30
CA PRO A 109 -0.40 -8.71 11.01
C PRO A 109 0.18 -9.24 12.33
N VAL A 110 -0.52 -10.16 12.99
CA VAL A 110 -0.03 -10.84 14.20
C VAL A 110 -0.43 -12.31 14.10
N VAL A 111 0.55 -13.16 13.83
CA VAL A 111 0.38 -14.62 13.76
C VAL A 111 0.29 -15.17 15.18
N PRO A 112 -0.83 -15.84 15.55
CA PRO A 112 -0.89 -16.57 16.80
C PRO A 112 0.00 -17.82 16.72
N GLU A 113 0.46 -18.28 17.89
CA GLU A 113 1.33 -19.47 18.02
C GLU A 113 0.78 -20.70 17.28
N SER A 114 -0.53 -20.95 17.39
CA SER A 114 -1.20 -22.06 16.72
C SER A 114 -1.18 -22.01 15.19
N LEU A 115 -0.84 -20.87 14.60
CA LEU A 115 -0.74 -20.66 13.15
C LEU A 115 0.69 -20.40 12.67
N LEU A 116 1.71 -20.63 13.51
CA LEU A 116 3.12 -20.42 13.11
C LEU A 116 3.51 -21.22 11.87
N ALA A 117 2.94 -22.41 11.66
CA ALA A 117 3.14 -23.22 10.45
C ALA A 117 2.79 -22.50 9.13
N THR A 118 2.07 -21.37 9.18
CA THR A 118 1.79 -20.53 8.00
C THR A 118 3.06 -20.03 7.32
N VAL A 119 4.18 -19.87 8.04
CA VAL A 119 5.47 -19.43 7.46
C VAL A 119 6.02 -20.43 6.43
N CYS A 120 5.58 -21.69 6.47
CA CYS A 120 5.94 -22.74 5.52
C CYS A 120 5.08 -22.71 4.24
N CYS A 121 4.13 -21.77 4.11
CA CYS A 121 3.20 -21.75 2.98
C CYS A 121 3.94 -21.45 1.66
N PRO A 122 3.69 -22.23 0.59
CA PRO A 122 4.35 -22.02 -0.70
C PRO A 122 3.77 -20.84 -1.48
N THR A 123 2.65 -20.24 -1.07
CA THR A 123 2.11 -19.05 -1.73
C THR A 123 2.68 -17.78 -1.12
N PRO A 124 2.61 -16.63 -1.81
CA PRO A 124 2.92 -15.34 -1.22
C PRO A 124 2.16 -15.11 0.09
N PHE A 125 2.80 -14.41 1.03
CA PHE A 125 2.16 -13.98 2.26
C PHE A 125 2.88 -12.77 2.85
N MET A 126 2.18 -12.02 3.68
CA MET A 126 2.73 -10.95 4.49
C MET A 126 2.27 -11.16 5.93
N VAL A 127 3.20 -11.55 6.81
CA VAL A 127 2.85 -11.97 8.17
C VAL A 127 3.76 -11.36 9.23
N GLY A 128 3.21 -11.14 10.42
CA GLY A 128 3.94 -10.67 11.58
C GLY A 128 4.08 -11.76 12.62
N VAL A 129 5.31 -12.05 13.02
CA VAL A 129 5.63 -13.04 14.06
C VAL A 129 6.30 -12.33 15.23
N GLN A 130 5.94 -12.72 16.45
CA GLN A 130 6.60 -12.18 17.63
C GLN A 130 8.03 -12.70 17.73
N MET A 131 8.96 -11.84 18.16
CA MET A 131 10.39 -12.15 18.24
C MET A 131 10.71 -13.40 19.08
N ARG A 132 9.88 -13.71 20.08
CA ARG A 132 9.98 -14.94 20.89
C ARG A 132 9.94 -16.25 20.09
N PHE A 133 9.33 -16.23 18.90
CA PHE A 133 9.23 -17.39 18.01
C PHE A 133 10.30 -17.40 16.90
N LEU A 134 11.32 -16.52 16.98
CA LEU A 134 12.36 -16.42 15.96
C LEU A 134 13.02 -17.77 15.67
N GLN A 135 13.38 -18.54 16.70
CA GLN A 135 14.04 -19.82 16.51
C GLN A 135 13.15 -20.83 15.76
N GLU A 136 11.88 -20.92 16.11
CA GLU A 136 10.91 -21.78 15.42
C GLU A 136 10.72 -21.37 13.95
N VAL A 137 10.73 -20.07 13.67
CA VAL A 137 10.70 -19.55 12.29
C VAL A 137 11.96 -19.96 11.54
N LEU A 138 13.16 -19.78 12.12
CA LEU A 138 14.42 -20.14 11.47
C LEU A 138 14.58 -21.65 11.24
N ASP A 139 14.01 -22.47 12.12
CA ASP A 139 14.01 -23.94 12.00
C ASP A 139 12.94 -24.45 11.01
N SER A 140 12.02 -23.58 10.57
CA SER A 140 10.98 -23.93 9.61
C SER A 140 11.53 -23.97 8.17
N PRO A 141 11.08 -24.92 7.33
CA PRO A 141 11.49 -24.98 5.93
C PRO A 141 10.88 -23.83 5.14
N MET A 142 11.65 -22.76 4.97
CA MET A 142 11.27 -21.57 4.23
C MET A 142 12.13 -21.39 2.98
N GLU A 143 11.51 -21.02 1.86
CA GLU A 143 12.20 -20.69 0.61
C GLU A 143 11.83 -19.27 0.16
N GLU A 144 12.81 -18.51 -0.37
CA GLU A 144 12.61 -17.18 -0.95
C GLU A 144 11.79 -16.21 -0.06
N VAL A 145 12.11 -16.18 1.24
CA VAL A 145 11.46 -15.33 2.23
C VAL A 145 12.33 -14.09 2.51
N LEU A 146 11.68 -12.92 2.58
CA LEU A 146 12.25 -11.73 3.20
C LEU A 146 11.90 -11.73 4.69
N LEU A 147 12.89 -11.94 5.56
CA LEU A 147 12.73 -11.95 7.03
C LEU A 147 13.22 -10.63 7.62
N VAL A 148 12.28 -9.78 8.02
CA VAL A 148 12.51 -8.40 8.48
C VAL A 148 12.52 -8.33 10.00
N ASN A 149 13.66 -7.96 10.58
CA ASN A 149 13.79 -7.68 12.01
C ASN A 149 13.51 -6.19 12.27
N LEU A 150 12.34 -5.88 12.83
CA LEU A 150 11.93 -4.51 13.15
C LEU A 150 12.57 -3.97 14.44
N CYS A 151 13.19 -4.82 15.26
CA CYS A 151 13.87 -4.39 16.48
C CYS A 151 15.26 -3.80 16.17
N GLU A 152 16.00 -4.45 15.28
CA GLU A 152 17.35 -4.00 14.88
C GLU A 152 17.35 -3.18 13.59
N GLY A 153 16.21 -3.17 12.88
CA GLY A 153 16.13 -2.60 11.54
C GLY A 153 17.09 -3.31 10.60
N THR A 154 16.95 -4.63 10.45
CA THR A 154 17.80 -5.47 9.59
C THR A 154 16.98 -6.53 8.86
N PHE A 155 17.55 -7.08 7.78
CA PHE A 155 17.02 -8.28 7.14
C PHE A 155 17.85 -9.47 7.56
N LEU A 156 17.23 -10.41 8.28
CA LEU A 156 17.87 -11.65 8.71
C LEU A 156 17.99 -12.63 7.54
N MET A 157 17.05 -12.56 6.60
CA MET A 157 17.09 -13.29 5.33
C MET A 157 16.57 -12.39 4.21
N SER A 158 17.19 -12.51 3.04
CA SER A 158 16.79 -11.82 1.81
C SER A 158 16.84 -12.80 0.64
N VAL A 159 16.08 -12.51 -0.41
CA VAL A 159 16.13 -13.29 -1.66
C VAL A 159 17.36 -12.89 -2.50
N GLY A 160 17.86 -11.66 -2.32
CA GLY A 160 19.17 -11.20 -2.80
C GLY A 160 19.14 -10.32 -4.05
N ASP A 161 17.97 -10.15 -4.69
CA ASP A 161 17.78 -9.29 -5.87
C ASP A 161 16.90 -8.06 -5.58
N GLU A 162 16.58 -7.76 -4.31
CA GLU A 162 15.64 -6.70 -3.91
C GLU A 162 16.01 -5.33 -4.53
N LYS A 163 17.31 -5.02 -4.58
CA LYS A 163 17.86 -3.77 -5.13
C LYS A 163 17.72 -3.67 -6.65
N ASP A 164 17.54 -4.79 -7.35
CA ASP A 164 17.49 -4.87 -8.81
C ASP A 164 16.06 -4.96 -9.39
N ILE A 165 15.05 -5.09 -8.51
CA ILE A 165 13.64 -5.22 -8.92
C ILE A 165 13.12 -3.91 -9.51
N LEU A 166 13.33 -2.80 -8.81
CA LEU A 166 12.77 -1.50 -9.16
C LEU A 166 13.68 -0.76 -10.15
N PRO A 167 13.15 0.08 -11.05
CA PRO A 167 13.99 0.90 -11.94
C PRO A 167 14.87 1.88 -11.14
N PRO A 168 16.20 1.94 -11.36
CA PRO A 168 17.12 2.73 -10.52
C PRO A 168 16.72 4.20 -10.37
N LYS A 169 16.36 4.88 -11.47
CA LYS A 169 15.91 6.28 -11.40
C LYS A 169 14.69 6.49 -10.51
N LEU A 170 13.78 5.52 -10.45
CA LEU A 170 12.60 5.64 -9.60
C LEU A 170 12.91 5.30 -8.14
N GLN A 171 13.95 4.50 -7.89
CA GLN A 171 14.49 4.29 -6.54
C GLN A 171 15.09 5.58 -6.01
N ASP A 172 15.95 6.23 -6.82
CA ASP A 172 16.57 7.51 -6.48
C ASP A 172 15.50 8.59 -6.20
N ASP A 173 14.49 8.71 -7.08
CA ASP A 173 13.37 9.64 -6.89
C ASP A 173 12.63 9.41 -5.55
N ILE A 174 12.45 8.14 -5.13
CA ILE A 174 11.78 7.81 -3.86
C ILE A 174 12.68 8.20 -2.68
N LEU A 175 13.95 7.78 -2.69
CA LEU A 175 14.88 8.06 -1.60
C LEU A 175 15.13 9.56 -1.41
N GLU A 176 15.29 10.31 -2.51
CA GLU A 176 15.42 11.76 -2.47
C GLU A 176 14.18 12.41 -1.86
N SER A 177 12.99 11.97 -2.26
CA SER A 177 11.74 12.55 -1.74
C SER A 177 11.49 12.20 -0.28
N LEU A 178 11.85 10.99 0.19
CA LEU A 178 11.73 10.60 1.60
C LEU A 178 12.76 11.30 2.48
N GLY A 179 13.95 11.62 1.94
CA GLY A 179 14.97 12.37 2.65
C GLY A 179 14.65 13.86 2.83
N GLN A 180 13.68 14.39 2.08
CA GLN A 180 13.29 15.80 2.12
C GLN A 180 12.06 16.02 3.00
N GLY A 181 12.26 16.25 4.30
CA GLY A 181 11.21 16.85 5.13
C GLY A 181 10.43 15.88 6.02
N ILE A 182 11.12 14.99 6.70
CA ILE A 182 10.63 14.45 7.98
C ILE A 182 11.17 15.37 9.08
N ASP A 183 10.28 16.16 9.66
CA ASP A 183 10.59 17.06 10.79
C ASP A 183 9.87 16.54 12.05
N GLU A 184 10.46 16.75 13.22
CA GLU A 184 9.94 16.22 14.51
C GLU A 184 8.55 16.79 14.88
N GLN A 185 8.14 17.87 14.22
CA GLN A 185 6.88 18.59 14.48
C GLN A 185 5.70 18.14 13.62
N GLN A 186 5.89 17.18 12.70
CA GLN A 186 4.83 16.74 11.81
C GLN A 186 3.76 15.91 12.53
N THR A 187 2.50 16.11 12.12
CA THR A 187 1.42 15.23 12.57
C THR A 187 1.51 13.85 11.90
N PRO A 188 0.95 12.79 12.49
CA PRO A 188 0.94 11.46 11.88
C PRO A 188 0.36 11.45 10.46
N GLU A 189 -0.65 12.26 10.19
CA GLU A 189 -1.26 12.39 8.86
C GLU A 189 -0.30 13.02 7.86
N GLN A 190 0.47 14.03 8.27
CA GLN A 190 1.48 14.66 7.43
C GLN A 190 2.62 13.70 7.09
N ILE A 191 3.09 12.92 8.08
CA ILE A 191 4.08 11.86 7.88
C ILE A 191 3.52 10.83 6.88
N ASN A 192 2.26 10.43 7.05
CA ASN A 192 1.65 9.44 6.18
C ASN A 192 1.53 9.91 4.72
N GLU A 193 1.10 11.16 4.50
CA GLU A 193 1.04 11.74 3.17
C GLU A 193 2.43 11.89 2.54
N HIS A 194 3.41 12.31 3.34
CA HIS A 194 4.80 12.47 2.92
C HIS A 194 5.41 11.13 2.49
N VAL A 195 5.25 10.09 3.30
CA VAL A 195 5.80 8.75 3.00
C VAL A 195 5.08 8.11 1.83
N SER A 196 3.76 8.21 1.74
CA SER A 196 3.02 7.55 0.66
C SER A 196 3.22 8.21 -0.72
N GLY A 197 3.34 9.55 -0.75
CA GLY A 197 3.43 10.33 -1.98
C GLY A 197 4.42 9.78 -3.04
N PRO A 198 5.69 9.49 -2.69
CA PRO A 198 6.68 8.92 -3.60
C PRO A 198 6.27 7.57 -4.20
N PHE A 199 5.66 6.68 -3.43
CA PHE A 199 5.21 5.37 -3.90
C PHE A 199 3.98 5.49 -4.81
N VAL A 200 3.06 6.40 -4.52
CA VAL A 200 1.98 6.73 -5.44
C VAL A 200 2.53 7.27 -6.76
N GLN A 201 3.51 8.17 -6.71
CA GLN A 201 4.16 8.71 -7.90
C GLN A 201 4.91 7.64 -8.70
N PHE A 202 5.52 6.67 -8.03
CA PHE A 202 6.08 5.49 -8.68
C PHE A 202 5.04 4.77 -9.54
N PHE A 203 3.87 4.46 -8.97
CA PHE A 203 2.79 3.81 -9.73
C PHE A 203 2.19 4.71 -10.81
N VAL A 204 2.03 6.00 -10.57
CA VAL A 204 1.58 6.93 -11.63
C VAL A 204 2.54 6.91 -12.83
N LYS A 205 3.86 6.90 -12.58
CA LYS A 205 4.89 6.85 -13.63
C LYS A 205 4.99 5.49 -14.33
N THR A 206 4.73 4.38 -13.64
CA THR A 206 4.89 3.01 -14.19
C THR A 206 3.62 2.41 -14.77
N VAL A 207 2.46 2.72 -14.17
CA VAL A 207 1.18 2.10 -14.51
C VAL A 207 0.06 3.10 -14.82
N GLY A 208 0.25 4.40 -14.56
CA GLY A 208 -0.82 5.41 -14.72
C GLY A 208 -1.46 5.49 -16.11
N HIS A 209 -0.78 5.01 -17.16
CA HIS A 209 -1.30 4.94 -18.52
C HIS A 209 -2.20 3.72 -18.80
N TYR A 210 -2.50 2.88 -17.81
CA TYR A 210 -3.23 1.61 -17.98
C TYR A 210 -4.57 1.76 -18.73
N ALA A 211 -5.32 2.83 -18.46
CA ALA A 211 -6.65 3.05 -19.02
C ALA A 211 -6.63 3.12 -20.55
N SER A 212 -5.55 3.64 -21.15
CA SER A 212 -5.38 3.68 -22.61
C SER A 212 -5.18 2.30 -23.26
N TYR A 213 -4.98 1.26 -22.45
CA TYR A 213 -4.72 -0.11 -22.91
C TYR A 213 -5.90 -1.05 -22.64
N ILE A 214 -7.01 -0.55 -22.10
CA ILE A 214 -8.28 -1.29 -22.00
C ILE A 214 -9.08 -1.06 -23.29
N ARG A 215 -9.29 -2.11 -24.08
CA ARG A 215 -10.22 -2.09 -25.22
C ARG A 215 -11.62 -2.38 -24.72
N TRP A 216 -12.57 -1.57 -25.14
CA TRP A 216 -13.96 -1.74 -24.78
C TRP A 216 -14.71 -2.40 -25.93
N GLU A 217 -15.29 -3.56 -25.66
CA GLU A 217 -16.15 -4.26 -26.61
C GLU A 217 -17.57 -3.66 -26.62
N ALA A 218 -18.37 -4.03 -27.62
CA ALA A 218 -19.72 -3.49 -27.81
C ALA A 218 -20.68 -3.83 -26.65
N ASN A 219 -20.41 -4.92 -25.94
CA ASN A 219 -21.14 -5.36 -24.74
C ASN A 219 -20.77 -4.58 -23.47
N GLY A 220 -19.83 -3.62 -23.55
CA GLY A 220 -19.36 -2.84 -22.41
C GLY A 220 -18.25 -3.51 -21.58
N GLN A 221 -17.79 -4.71 -21.96
CA GLN A 221 -16.69 -5.40 -21.30
C GLN A 221 -15.34 -4.78 -21.71
N GLY A 222 -14.51 -4.46 -20.71
CA GLY A 222 -13.12 -4.05 -20.92
C GLY A 222 -12.21 -5.27 -21.10
N ARG A 223 -11.24 -5.16 -22.01
CA ARG A 223 -10.18 -6.15 -22.21
C ARG A 223 -8.81 -5.47 -22.25
N PHE A 224 -7.98 -5.78 -21.27
CA PHE A 224 -6.66 -5.20 -21.10
C PHE A 224 -5.62 -5.78 -22.05
N GLN A 225 -4.83 -4.91 -22.67
CA GLN A 225 -3.77 -5.28 -23.60
C GLN A 225 -2.40 -5.30 -22.92
N GLU A 226 -2.13 -6.36 -22.14
CA GLU A 226 -0.89 -6.50 -21.34
C GLU A 226 0.39 -6.23 -22.16
N ARG A 227 0.54 -6.88 -23.32
CA ARG A 227 1.74 -6.75 -24.16
C ARG A 227 1.96 -5.35 -24.71
N ALA A 228 0.89 -4.66 -25.05
CA ALA A 228 0.96 -3.29 -25.56
C ALA A 228 1.28 -2.30 -24.42
N PHE A 229 0.69 -2.52 -23.25
CA PHE A 229 0.84 -1.68 -22.06
C PHE A 229 2.30 -1.55 -21.59
N TYR A 230 2.99 -2.67 -21.34
CA TYR A 230 4.38 -2.58 -20.85
C TYR A 230 5.34 -2.15 -21.97
N LYS A 231 5.05 -2.47 -23.24
CA LYS A 231 5.88 -2.04 -24.38
C LYS A 231 5.84 -0.53 -24.61
N ALA A 232 4.75 0.13 -24.24
CA ALA A 232 4.58 1.58 -24.37
C ALA A 232 5.53 2.39 -23.50
N LEU A 233 6.08 1.79 -22.43
CA LEU A 233 7.05 2.45 -21.58
C LEU A 233 8.36 2.67 -22.36
N PRO A 234 8.87 3.92 -22.43
CA PRO A 234 10.09 4.22 -23.18
C PRO A 234 11.35 3.70 -22.47
N SER A 235 11.36 3.71 -21.14
CA SER A 235 12.48 3.22 -20.32
C SER A 235 12.55 1.69 -20.33
N LYS A 236 13.72 1.13 -20.71
CA LYS A 236 13.99 -0.31 -20.66
C LYS A 236 13.90 -0.86 -19.23
N ALA A 237 14.37 -0.10 -18.24
CA ALA A 237 14.29 -0.49 -16.83
C ALA A 237 12.83 -0.57 -16.35
N ASN A 238 12.02 0.46 -16.65
CA ASN A 238 10.59 0.47 -16.30
C ASN A 238 9.86 -0.68 -17.01
N ARG A 239 10.18 -0.94 -18.28
CA ARG A 239 9.62 -2.07 -19.03
C ARG A 239 9.97 -3.42 -18.40
N ARG A 240 11.20 -3.61 -17.92
CA ARG A 240 11.63 -4.84 -17.24
C ARG A 240 10.85 -5.07 -15.96
N PHE A 241 10.73 -4.03 -15.12
CA PHE A 241 9.93 -4.06 -13.91
C PHE A 241 8.46 -4.36 -14.21
N VAL A 242 7.81 -3.55 -15.06
CA VAL A 242 6.38 -3.69 -15.34
C VAL A 242 6.07 -5.02 -16.00
N LYS A 243 6.96 -5.58 -16.82
CA LYS A 243 6.78 -6.93 -17.38
C LYS A 243 6.68 -8.01 -16.30
N LYS A 244 7.41 -7.89 -15.18
CA LYS A 244 7.25 -8.77 -14.01
C LYS A 244 5.98 -8.42 -13.25
N PHE A 245 5.77 -7.12 -12.97
CA PHE A 245 4.65 -6.64 -12.16
C PHE A 245 3.27 -6.98 -12.74
N VAL A 246 3.07 -6.95 -14.06
CA VAL A 246 1.78 -7.32 -14.67
C VAL A 246 1.37 -8.78 -14.47
N LYS A 247 2.27 -9.62 -13.94
CA LYS A 247 2.01 -11.03 -13.63
C LYS A 247 1.54 -11.27 -12.20
N THR A 248 1.50 -10.23 -11.37
CA THR A 248 1.07 -10.33 -9.98
C THR A 248 -0.45 -10.32 -9.86
N GLN A 249 -0.96 -10.92 -8.79
CA GLN A 249 -2.37 -10.88 -8.45
C GLN A 249 -2.82 -9.45 -8.08
N LEU A 250 -1.96 -8.67 -7.41
CA LEU A 250 -2.11 -7.22 -7.18
C LEU A 250 -2.58 -6.51 -8.45
N PHE A 251 -1.78 -6.64 -9.53
CA PHE A 251 -2.06 -5.99 -10.80
C PHE A 251 -3.32 -6.55 -11.47
N SER A 252 -3.50 -7.87 -11.41
CA SER A 252 -4.68 -8.54 -11.96
C SER A 252 -5.98 -7.99 -11.37
N LEU A 253 -6.09 -7.92 -10.04
CA LEU A 253 -7.27 -7.41 -9.35
C LEU A 253 -7.55 -5.95 -9.69
N PHE A 254 -6.51 -5.12 -9.72
CA PHE A 254 -6.64 -3.71 -10.10
C PHE A 254 -7.19 -3.52 -11.52
N ILE A 255 -6.70 -4.30 -12.49
CA ILE A 255 -7.19 -4.24 -13.86
C ILE A 255 -8.60 -4.81 -14.00
N GLN A 256 -8.91 -5.92 -13.32
CA GLN A 256 -10.26 -6.49 -13.32
C GLN A 256 -11.30 -5.49 -12.82
N GLU A 257 -10.98 -4.69 -11.80
CA GLU A 257 -11.86 -3.62 -11.35
C GLU A 257 -11.98 -2.50 -12.42
N ALA A 258 -10.87 -2.11 -13.04
CA ALA A 258 -10.88 -1.11 -14.11
C ALA A 258 -11.66 -1.57 -15.37
N GLU A 259 -11.71 -2.87 -15.66
CA GLU A 259 -12.44 -3.42 -16.80
C GLU A 259 -13.97 -3.39 -16.61
N LYS A 260 -14.46 -3.14 -15.38
CA LYS A 260 -15.92 -3.06 -15.07
C LYS A 260 -16.56 -1.74 -15.48
N SER A 261 -15.80 -0.64 -15.54
CA SER A 261 -16.36 0.68 -15.84
C SER A 261 -15.40 1.56 -16.65
N LYS A 262 -15.93 2.18 -17.72
CA LYS A 262 -15.23 3.22 -18.50
C LYS A 262 -14.91 4.46 -17.67
N ASN A 263 -15.73 4.74 -16.66
CA ASN A 263 -15.63 5.90 -15.79
C ASN A 263 -15.48 5.40 -14.34
N PRO A 264 -14.28 4.96 -13.93
CA PRO A 264 -14.05 4.65 -12.54
C PRO A 264 -14.28 5.90 -11.68
N PRO A 265 -14.77 5.75 -10.43
CA PRO A 265 -14.89 6.86 -9.52
C PRO A 265 -13.53 7.58 -9.37
N ALA A 266 -13.57 8.90 -9.26
CA ALA A 266 -12.38 9.75 -9.23
C ALA A 266 -11.67 9.67 -7.86
N GLY A 267 -11.04 8.53 -7.58
CA GLY A 267 -10.20 8.32 -6.39
C GLY A 267 -8.91 9.13 -6.42
N TYR A 268 -8.19 9.12 -5.29
CA TYR A 268 -6.91 9.82 -5.15
C TYR A 268 -5.91 9.45 -6.25
N PHE A 269 -5.80 8.15 -6.59
CA PHE A 269 -4.91 7.70 -7.67
C PHE A 269 -5.26 8.30 -9.05
N GLN A 270 -6.54 8.29 -9.45
CA GLN A 270 -6.98 8.88 -10.72
C GLN A 270 -6.74 10.40 -10.75
N ARG A 271 -6.86 11.08 -9.61
CA ARG A 271 -6.47 12.49 -9.49
C ARG A 271 -4.97 12.66 -9.73
N LYS A 272 -4.12 11.85 -9.10
CA LYS A 272 -2.66 11.89 -9.30
C LYS A 272 -2.22 11.58 -10.73
N ILE A 273 -2.90 10.68 -11.44
CA ILE A 273 -2.67 10.44 -12.88
C ILE A 273 -2.93 11.71 -13.68
N ARG A 274 -4.08 12.38 -13.46
CA ARG A 274 -4.43 13.62 -14.18
C ARG A 274 -3.44 14.75 -13.92
N GLU A 275 -3.07 14.97 -12.64
CA GLU A 275 -2.03 15.95 -12.27
C GLU A 275 -0.72 15.69 -13.01
N TYR A 276 -0.28 14.43 -13.09
CA TYR A 276 0.95 14.05 -13.80
C TYR A 276 0.86 14.29 -15.31
N GLU A 277 -0.27 13.96 -15.94
CA GLU A 277 -0.49 14.20 -17.37
C GLU A 277 -0.49 15.70 -17.72
N GLU A 278 -1.11 16.52 -16.87
CA GLU A 278 -1.14 17.98 -17.02
C GLU A 278 0.27 18.58 -16.90
N GLN A 279 1.04 18.17 -15.89
CA GLN A 279 2.44 18.60 -15.73
C GLN A 279 3.29 18.20 -16.94
N LYS A 280 3.08 17.00 -17.50
CA LYS A 280 3.78 16.54 -18.70
C LYS A 280 3.40 17.36 -19.94
N LYS A 281 2.13 17.75 -20.08
CA LYS A 281 1.68 18.65 -21.16
C LYS A 281 2.29 20.04 -21.03
N GLN A 282 2.35 20.61 -19.83
CA GLN A 282 2.97 21.92 -19.57
C GLN A 282 4.48 21.92 -19.83
N LYS A 283 5.20 20.85 -19.45
CA LYS A 283 6.64 20.73 -19.77
C LYS A 283 6.89 20.65 -21.29
N LYS A 284 5.99 19.99 -22.04
CA LYS A 284 6.07 19.91 -23.50
C LYS A 284 5.74 21.24 -24.21
N SER A 285 4.84 22.05 -23.65
CA SER A 285 4.51 23.37 -24.23
C SER A 285 5.63 24.39 -23.99
N LYS A 286 6.29 24.34 -22.83
CA LYS A 286 7.46 25.20 -22.52
C LYS A 286 8.73 24.82 -23.29
N GLY A 287 8.83 23.59 -23.80
CA GLY A 287 10.02 23.07 -24.51
C GLY A 287 9.99 23.21 -26.03
N LYS A 288 8.99 23.86 -26.64
CA LYS A 288 9.00 24.17 -28.08
C LYS A 288 9.66 25.54 -28.31
N PRO A 289 10.88 25.62 -28.88
CA PRO A 289 11.39 26.90 -29.35
C PRO A 289 10.49 27.38 -30.48
N VAL A 290 10.07 28.65 -30.41
CA VAL A 290 9.42 29.36 -31.50
C VAL A 290 10.39 29.33 -32.67
N LYS A 291 10.02 28.63 -33.74
CA LYS A 291 10.71 28.70 -35.03
C LYS A 291 10.29 29.97 -35.76
#